data_AF-A0AAW4XFB3-F1
#
_entry.id   AF-A0AAW4XFB3-F1
#
_cell.length_a   1.000
_cell.length_b   1.000
_cell.length_c   1.000
_cell.angle_alpha   90.00
_cell.angle_beta   90.00
_cell.angle_gamma   90.00
#
_symmetry.space_group_name_H-M   'P 1'
#
loop_
_entity.id
_entity.type
_entity.pdbx_description
1 polymer ?
#
loop_
_entity_poly.entity_id
_entity_poly.type
_entity_poly.pdbx_seq_one_letter_code
_entity_poly.pdbx_strand_id
1 'polypeptide(L)'
;MSDETAMIDFAVKWRHWNGGPDEDIWVTFGITPENYFHRLRGLLTKHRWNQLEPHILEQLVRICDERLDTVDIAAAADRRDRARYVSSAHPLSRLSA
;
A
#
# COMPACT_ATOMS: atom_id res chain seq x y z
N MET A 1 11.63 -19.55 6.95
CA MET A 1 11.14 -18.25 7.47
C MET A 1 9.74 -18.06 6.93
N SER A 2 8.76 -17.70 7.76
CA SER A 2 7.42 -17.40 7.27
C SER A 2 7.42 -16.05 6.55
N ASP A 3 6.58 -15.91 5.53
CA ASP A 3 6.36 -14.66 4.79
C ASP A 3 6.10 -13.47 5.74
N GLU A 4 5.33 -13.70 6.81
CA GLU A 4 5.04 -12.71 7.86
C GLU A 4 6.29 -12.19 8.58
N THR A 5 7.26 -13.07 8.88
CA THR A 5 8.52 -12.66 9.54
C THR A 5 9.38 -11.83 8.60
N ALA A 6 9.42 -12.19 7.32
CA ALA A 6 10.14 -11.41 6.32
C ALA A 6 9.52 -10.02 6.12
N MET A 7 8.18 -9.91 6.14
CA MET A 7 7.49 -8.63 6.07
C MET A 7 7.84 -7.72 7.25
N ILE A 8 7.85 -8.27 8.47
CA ILE A 8 8.20 -7.51 9.69
C ILE A 8 9.67 -7.09 9.67
N ASP A 9 10.60 -7.98 9.32
CA ASP A 9 12.03 -7.66 9.24
C ASP A 9 12.31 -6.55 8.22
N PHE A 10 11.70 -6.66 7.04
CA PHE A 10 11.77 -5.62 6.02
C PHE A 10 11.22 -4.29 6.55
N ALA A 11 10.04 -4.29 7.17
CA ALA A 11 9.44 -3.08 7.71
C ALA A 11 10.33 -2.42 8.79
N VAL A 12 10.91 -3.21 9.70
CA VAL A 12 11.83 -2.74 10.74
C VAL A 12 13.10 -2.14 10.13
N LYS A 13 13.66 -2.80 9.12
CA LYS A 13 14.84 -2.31 8.38
C LYS A 13 14.57 -0.95 7.73
N TRP A 14 13.41 -0.80 7.09
CA TRP A 14 13.07 0.37 6.28
C TRP A 14 12.27 1.45 7.02
N ARG A 15 12.02 1.30 8.33
CA ARG A 15 11.18 2.22 9.12
C ARG A 15 11.61 3.69 9.08
N HIS A 16 12.90 3.96 8.89
CA HIS A 16 13.44 5.32 8.82
C HIS A 16 13.22 6.00 7.46
N TRP A 17 12.78 5.24 6.46
CA TRP A 17 12.50 5.68 5.09
C TRP A 17 11.05 5.37 4.70
N ASN A 18 10.12 5.53 5.65
CA ASN A 18 8.69 5.39 5.42
C ASN A 18 8.26 4.02 4.82
N GLY A 19 8.91 2.94 5.25
CA GLY A 19 8.53 1.57 4.87
C GLY A 19 9.13 1.05 3.57
N GLY A 20 10.11 1.75 3.00
CA GLY A 20 10.89 1.29 1.85
C GLY A 20 10.22 1.58 0.50
N PRO A 21 10.99 1.47 -0.60
CA PRO A 21 10.51 1.81 -1.92
C PRO A 21 9.61 0.70 -2.49
N ASP A 22 8.67 1.11 -3.35
CA ASP A 22 7.65 0.24 -3.95
C ASP A 22 8.26 -0.90 -4.77
N GLU A 23 9.38 -0.64 -5.45
CA GLU A 23 10.11 -1.62 -6.25
C GLU A 23 10.69 -2.76 -5.39
N ASP A 24 11.27 -2.43 -4.24
CA ASP A 24 11.84 -3.44 -3.34
C ASP A 24 10.74 -4.32 -2.74
N ILE A 25 9.57 -3.74 -2.45
CA ILE A 25 8.40 -4.49 -1.99
C ILE A 25 7.96 -5.47 -3.07
N TRP A 26 7.82 -5.01 -4.31
CA TRP A 26 7.42 -5.84 -5.44
C TRP A 26 8.41 -6.98 -5.71
N VAL A 27 9.70 -6.67 -5.76
CA VAL A 27 10.76 -7.66 -6.03
C VAL A 27 10.87 -8.68 -4.89
N THR A 28 10.73 -8.24 -3.64
CA THR A 28 10.91 -9.11 -2.46
C THR A 28 9.69 -9.99 -2.21
N PHE A 29 8.47 -9.45 -2.34
CA PHE A 29 7.25 -10.12 -1.91
C PHE A 29 6.30 -10.50 -3.05
N GLY A 30 6.54 -10.02 -4.27
CA GLY A 30 5.70 -10.30 -5.44
C GLY A 30 4.27 -9.75 -5.34
N ILE A 31 4.05 -8.75 -4.49
CA ILE A 31 2.75 -8.10 -4.26
C ILE A 31 2.87 -6.59 -4.40
N THR A 32 1.74 -5.94 -4.69
CA THR A 32 1.69 -4.48 -4.76
C THR A 32 2.01 -3.85 -3.40
N PRO A 33 2.54 -2.62 -3.38
CA PRO A 33 2.80 -1.88 -2.14
C PRO A 33 1.55 -1.78 -1.24
N GLU A 34 0.39 -1.48 -1.84
CA GLU A 34 -0.90 -1.44 -1.12
C GLU A 34 -1.19 -2.76 -0.37
N ASN A 35 -1.09 -3.89 -1.07
CA ASN A 35 -1.31 -5.20 -0.48
C ASN A 35 -0.28 -5.52 0.61
N TYR A 36 0.97 -5.09 0.43
CA TYR A 36 2.01 -5.24 1.45
C TYR A 36 1.65 -4.46 2.72
N PHE A 37 1.31 -3.17 2.63
CA PHE A 37 0.98 -2.36 3.80
C PHE A 37 -0.32 -2.81 4.50
N HIS A 38 -1.33 -3.28 3.76
CA HIS A 38 -2.51 -3.89 4.36
C HIS A 38 -2.18 -5.16 5.14
N ARG A 39 -1.36 -6.06 4.56
CA ARG A 39 -0.93 -7.27 5.24
C ARG A 39 -0.10 -6.94 6.47
N LEU A 40 0.88 -6.04 6.35
CA LEU A 40 1.73 -5.58 7.45
C LEU A 40 0.89 -5.02 8.59
N ARG A 41 -0.11 -4.16 8.30
CA ARG A 41 -1.02 -3.63 9.31
C ARG A 41 -1.77 -4.73 10.06
N GLY A 42 -2.27 -5.73 9.35
CA GLY A 42 -2.93 -6.90 9.95
C GLY A 42 -1.98 -7.80 10.75
N LEU A 43 -0.67 -7.80 10.43
CA LEU A 43 0.33 -8.48 11.25
C LEU A 43 0.55 -7.73 12.56
N LEU A 44 0.70 -6.41 12.53
CA LEU A 44 0.97 -5.60 13.72
C LEU A 44 -0.13 -5.67 14.79
N THR A 45 -1.35 -6.11 14.45
CA THR A 45 -2.43 -6.35 15.41
C THR A 45 -2.36 -7.72 16.11
N LYS A 46 -1.49 -8.64 15.67
CA LYS A 46 -1.36 -9.99 16.26
C LYS A 46 -0.44 -9.97 17.48
N HIS A 47 -0.88 -10.60 18.57
CA HIS A 47 -0.13 -10.70 19.85
C HIS A 47 1.32 -11.20 19.71
N ARG A 48 1.63 -12.02 18.71
CA ARG A 48 2.99 -12.52 18.44
C ARG A 48 4.00 -11.38 18.22
N TRP A 49 3.56 -10.25 17.66
CA TRP A 49 4.45 -9.12 17.33
C TRP A 49 4.50 -8.06 18.43
N ASN A 50 3.80 -8.26 19.55
CA ASN A 50 3.91 -7.41 20.74
C ASN A 50 5.28 -7.53 21.44
N GLN A 51 6.14 -8.45 20.98
CA GLN A 51 7.54 -8.54 21.44
C GLN A 51 8.44 -7.48 20.79
N LEU A 52 7.97 -6.80 19.75
CA LEU A 52 8.65 -5.62 19.23
C LEU A 52 8.58 -4.51 20.27
N GLU A 53 9.64 -3.70 20.35
CA GLU A 53 9.66 -2.53 21.20
C GLU A 53 8.46 -1.61 20.86
N PRO A 54 7.72 -1.08 21.86
CA PRO A 54 6.48 -0.34 21.62
C PRO A 54 6.64 0.82 20.63
N HIS A 55 7.75 1.56 20.73
CA HIS A 55 8.04 2.67 19.83
C HIS A 55 8.22 2.24 18.37
N ILE A 56 8.77 1.04 18.12
CA ILE A 56 8.90 0.49 16.76
C ILE A 56 7.51 0.12 16.25
N LEU A 57 6.70 -0.54 17.07
CA LEU A 57 5.35 -0.94 16.67
C LEU A 57 4.48 0.28 16.31
N GLU A 58 4.50 1.32 17.15
CA GLU A 58 3.81 2.59 16.86
C GLU A 58 4.32 3.25 15.57
N GLN A 59 5.64 3.27 15.35
CA GLN A 59 6.22 3.80 14.12
C GLN A 59 5.76 3.03 12.89
N LEU A 60 5.75 1.69 12.94
CA LEU A 60 5.30 0.86 11.82
C LEU A 60 3.79 1.01 11.55
N VAL A 61 2.97 1.13 12.59
CA VAL A 61 1.53 1.41 12.48
C VAL A 61 1.31 2.74 11.77
N ARG A 62 2.05 3.79 12.14
CA ARG A 62 1.97 5.10 11.52
C ARG A 62 2.35 5.05 10.03
N ILE A 63 3.46 4.41 9.71
CA ILE A 63 3.92 4.25 8.31
C ILE A 63 2.85 3.54 7.47
N CYS A 64 2.21 2.50 8.01
CA CYS A 64 1.12 1.82 7.31
C CYS A 64 -0.04 2.77 7.02
N ASP A 65 -0.46 3.58 7.99
CA ASP A 65 -1.55 4.54 7.79
C ASP A 65 -1.20 5.60 6.74
N GLU A 66 -0.01 6.20 6.82
CA GLU A 66 0.45 7.23 5.88
C GLU A 66 0.55 6.68 4.44
N ARG A 67 1.02 5.44 4.28
CA ARG A 67 1.16 4.79 2.96
C ARG A 67 -0.18 4.39 2.37
N LEU A 68 -1.10 3.87 3.19
CA LEU A 68 -2.43 3.48 2.73
C LEU A 68 -3.30 4.70 2.38
N ASP A 69 -3.16 5.81 3.11
CA ASP A 69 -3.82 7.08 2.78
C ASP A 69 -3.34 7.65 1.44
N THR A 70 -2.03 7.63 1.20
CA THR A 70 -1.45 8.09 -0.07
C THR A 70 -1.98 7.30 -1.27
N VAL A 71 -2.11 5.98 -1.12
CA VAL A 71 -2.65 5.12 -2.18
C VAL A 71 -4.13 5.40 -2.40
N ASP A 72 -4.93 5.61 -1.36
CA ASP A 72 -6.34 5.96 -1.52
C ASP A 72 -6.53 7.29 -2.25
N ILE A 73 -5.69 8.30 -1.96
CA ILE A 73 -5.68 9.58 -2.69
C ILE A 73 -5.34 9.37 -4.16
N ALA A 74 -4.32 8.58 -4.47
CA ALA A 74 -3.94 8.26 -5.85
C ALA A 74 -5.06 7.49 -6.58
N ALA A 75 -5.67 6.51 -5.92
CA ALA A 75 -6.80 5.75 -6.46
C ALA A 75 -8.06 6.61 -6.64
N ALA A 76 -8.32 7.55 -5.72
CA ALA A 76 -9.42 8.51 -5.84
C ALA A 76 -9.18 9.52 -6.96
N ALA A 77 -7.94 9.94 -7.18
CA ALA A 77 -7.54 10.77 -8.31
C ALA A 77 -7.71 10.03 -9.64
N ASP A 78 -7.27 8.78 -9.74
CA ASP A 78 -7.51 7.91 -10.91
C ASP A 78 -9.01 7.75 -11.21
N ARG A 79 -9.84 7.46 -10.20
CA ARG A 79 -11.31 7.38 -10.37
C ARG A 79 -11.90 8.67 -10.92
N ARG A 80 -11.44 9.83 -10.45
CA ARG A 80 -11.90 11.13 -10.93
C ARG A 80 -11.44 11.41 -12.37
N ASP A 81 -10.20 11.07 -12.69
CA ASP A 81 -9.66 11.22 -14.05
C ASP A 81 -10.40 10.32 -15.05
N ARG A 82 -10.61 9.06 -14.67
CA ARG A 82 -11.40 8.10 -15.46
C ARG A 82 -12.86 8.54 -15.64
N ALA A 83 -13.50 9.10 -14.60
CA ALA A 83 -14.84 9.66 -14.72
C ALA A 83 -14.89 10.87 -15.67
N ARG A 84 -13.86 11.73 -15.65
CA ARG A 84 -13.74 12.83 -16.63
C ARG A 84 -13.55 12.30 -18.05
N TYR A 85 -12.70 11.29 -18.24
CA TYR A 85 -12.47 10.64 -19.53
C TYR A 85 -13.73 9.97 -20.09
N VAL A 86 -14.46 9.22 -19.25
CA VAL A 86 -15.75 8.61 -19.64
C VAL A 86 -16.79 9.70 -19.97
N SER A 87 -16.80 10.81 -19.24
CA SER A 87 -17.71 11.92 -19.52
C SER A 87 -17.35 12.72 -20.78
N SER A 88 -16.09 12.67 -21.23
CA SER A 88 -15.63 13.37 -22.45
C SER A 88 -15.60 12.48 -23.70
N ALA A 89 -15.96 11.19 -23.59
CA ALA A 89 -15.96 10.26 -24.72
C ALA A 89 -17.26 9.44 -24.86
N HIS A 90 -18.27 10.02 -25.52
CA HIS A 90 -19.00 9.28 -26.56
C HIS A 90 -19.37 10.12 -27.80
N PRO A 91 -18.41 10.79 -28.49
CA PRO A 91 -18.69 11.50 -29.75
C PRO A 91 -18.77 10.60 -31.00
N LEU A 92 -18.80 9.27 -30.90
CA LEU A 92 -18.81 8.36 -32.08
C LEU A 92 -20.08 7.49 -32.26
N SER A 93 -21.26 7.93 -31.80
CA SER A 93 -22.53 7.25 -32.15
C SER A 93 -23.29 7.88 -33.32
N ARG A 94 -22.68 8.75 -34.15
CA ARG A 94 -23.39 9.46 -35.23
C ARG A 94 -23.01 9.07 -36.66
N LEU A 95 -22.29 7.97 -36.86
CA LEU A 95 -22.02 7.45 -38.20
C LEU A 95 -22.33 5.95 -38.23
N SER A 96 -23.61 5.63 -38.39
CA SER A 96 -24.06 4.39 -39.01
C SER A 96 -25.36 4.70 -39.74
N ALA A 97 -25.41 4.20 -40.99
CA ALA A 97 -26.25 4.58 -42.12
C ALA A 97 -27.76 4.61 -41.87
#